data_AF-A0A059L9G4-F1
#
_entry.id   AF-A0A059L9G4-F1
#
_cell.length_a   1.000
_cell.length_b   1.000
_cell.length_c   1.000
_cell.angle_alpha   90.00
_cell.angle_beta   90.00
_cell.angle_gamma   90.00
#
_symmetry.space_group_name_H-M   'P 1'
#
loop_
_entity.id
_entity.type
_entity.pdbx_description
1 polymer ?
#
loop_
_entity_poly.entity_id
_entity_poly.type
_entity_poly.pdbx_seq_one_letter_code
_entity_poly.pdbx_strand_id
1 'polypeptide(L)'
;MDIQSAALNELFVLYPVIIQGWISPVLPAGTADGGIPKSLYDGVLTELECLIDPWTEVQSWTLAVDDRVDLYVNDAATPVHGKTINPGEENLRIRLNVPHGQLQDGVNTLHYIVTRPGGNGAEKSRVLEVLYHLRAPGEPAPAGMRLQIPTAVRDQGVDAEQAAQGVVFGFDYTNRRAYDRIRLTLRPPRVKEAPDGKLDPIAAKDRLTVVVPHYTGMLATDKLSVTWAGTVGGGSQHYRRSVVWLGSVVGRADLHLDERESREAGNAGPGR
;
A
#
# COMPACT_ATOMS: atom_id res chain seq x y z
N MET A 1 -50.51 -13.58 6.95
CA MET A 1 -49.17 -13.11 7.35
C MET A 1 -48.88 -11.93 6.43
N ASP A 2 -49.07 -10.71 6.93
CA ASP A 2 -49.04 -9.51 6.10
C ASP A 2 -47.62 -9.19 5.65
N ILE A 3 -47.39 -9.27 4.34
CA ILE A 3 -46.11 -8.96 3.71
C ILE A 3 -45.81 -7.45 3.78
N GLN A 4 -46.84 -6.62 4.01
CA GLN A 4 -46.69 -5.17 4.13
C GLN A 4 -46.13 -4.70 5.48
N SER A 5 -46.31 -5.46 6.57
CA SER A 5 -45.82 -5.07 7.90
C SER A 5 -44.31 -5.29 8.08
N ALA A 6 -43.72 -6.27 7.39
CA ALA A 6 -42.26 -6.47 7.40
C ALA A 6 -41.53 -5.36 6.62
N ALA A 7 -42.04 -4.97 5.44
CA ALA A 7 -41.43 -3.93 4.61
C ALA A 7 -41.59 -2.51 5.18
N LEU A 8 -42.68 -2.22 5.90
CA LEU A 8 -42.86 -0.94 6.60
C LEU A 8 -42.01 -0.83 7.86
N ASN A 9 -41.74 -1.93 8.57
CA ASN A 9 -40.85 -1.91 9.74
C ASN A 9 -39.41 -1.56 9.37
N GLU A 10 -38.93 -1.92 8.17
CA GLU A 10 -37.59 -1.51 7.72
C GLU A 10 -37.46 0.01 7.52
N LEU A 11 -38.56 0.72 7.25
CA LEU A 11 -38.54 2.17 7.02
C LEU A 11 -38.34 3.01 8.29
N PHE A 12 -38.54 2.41 9.47
CA PHE A 12 -38.50 3.10 10.77
C PHE A 12 -37.29 2.71 11.65
N VAL A 13 -36.35 1.92 11.12
CA VAL A 13 -35.15 1.48 11.87
C VAL A 13 -34.04 2.51 11.76
N LEU A 14 -33.31 2.73 12.86
CA LEU A 14 -32.16 3.62 12.88
C LEU A 14 -31.04 3.12 11.95
N TYR A 15 -30.42 4.01 11.19
CA TYR A 15 -29.34 3.68 10.26
C TYR A 15 -28.09 3.15 10.99
N PRO A 16 -27.25 2.32 10.33
CA PRO A 16 -25.99 1.87 10.91
C PRO A 16 -25.04 3.04 11.19
N VAL A 17 -23.99 2.76 11.97
CA VAL A 17 -22.90 3.72 12.17
C VAL A 17 -22.18 4.03 10.85
N ILE A 18 -21.63 5.24 10.76
CA ILE A 18 -20.81 5.71 9.64
C ILE A 18 -19.35 5.67 10.08
N ILE A 19 -18.50 4.99 9.30
CA ILE A 19 -17.06 4.90 9.56
C ILE A 19 -16.32 5.58 8.42
N GLN A 20 -15.61 6.66 8.73
CA GLN A 20 -14.83 7.38 7.72
C GLN A 20 -13.51 6.65 7.43
N GLY A 21 -13.16 6.54 6.15
CA GLY A 21 -11.91 5.90 5.72
C GLY A 21 -11.93 4.37 5.67
N TRP A 22 -13.08 3.73 5.94
CA TRP A 22 -13.27 2.31 5.64
C TRP A 22 -13.21 2.04 4.13
N ILE A 23 -12.97 0.78 3.76
CA ILE A 23 -12.85 0.35 2.35
C ILE A 23 -14.13 -0.38 1.96
N SER A 24 -14.81 0.07 0.90
CA SER A 24 -15.95 -0.64 0.31
C SER A 24 -15.90 -0.55 -1.23
N PRO A 25 -16.21 -1.62 -1.97
CA PRO A 25 -16.49 -2.97 -1.46
C PRO A 25 -15.21 -3.66 -0.95
N VAL A 26 -15.38 -4.58 0.00
CA VAL A 26 -14.35 -5.58 0.31
C VAL A 26 -14.32 -6.67 -0.76
N LEU A 27 -13.22 -7.41 -0.83
CA LEU A 27 -13.05 -8.55 -1.73
C LEU A 27 -13.04 -9.86 -0.93
N PRO A 28 -13.76 -10.91 -1.39
CA PRO A 28 -14.73 -10.88 -2.48
C PRO A 28 -15.96 -10.02 -2.12
N ALA A 29 -16.64 -9.50 -3.13
CA ALA A 29 -17.85 -8.70 -2.92
C ALA A 29 -18.91 -9.53 -2.17
N GLY A 30 -19.61 -8.89 -1.22
CA GLY A 30 -20.61 -9.53 -0.36
C GLY A 30 -20.04 -10.18 0.91
N THR A 31 -18.74 -10.05 1.19
CA THR A 31 -18.15 -10.56 2.45
C THR A 31 -18.57 -9.74 3.68
N ALA A 32 -18.68 -8.43 3.51
CA ALA A 32 -19.08 -7.46 4.53
C ALA A 32 -19.49 -6.15 3.81
N ASP A 33 -20.14 -5.21 4.53
CA ASP A 33 -20.50 -3.90 3.98
C ASP A 33 -19.25 -3.05 3.66
N GLY A 34 -18.17 -3.27 4.43
CA GLY A 34 -16.86 -2.66 4.18
C GLY A 34 -15.78 -3.22 5.11
N GLY A 35 -14.55 -2.77 4.92
CA GLY A 35 -13.37 -3.25 5.62
C GLY A 35 -12.71 -2.15 6.43
N ILE A 36 -12.21 -2.49 7.61
CA ILE A 36 -11.50 -1.57 8.50
C ILE A 36 -9.99 -1.70 8.25
N PRO A 37 -9.34 -0.68 7.65
CA PRO A 37 -7.90 -0.73 7.44
C PRO A 37 -7.16 -0.73 8.79
N LYS A 38 -6.07 -1.50 8.89
CA LYS A 38 -5.18 -1.43 10.06
C LYS A 38 -4.66 -0.01 10.30
N SER A 39 -4.41 0.78 9.25
CA SER A 39 -3.99 2.18 9.40
C SER A 39 -5.05 3.08 10.04
N LEU A 40 -6.34 2.70 9.94
CA LEU A 40 -7.46 3.44 10.54
C LEU A 40 -7.70 3.03 12.00
N TYR A 41 -7.33 1.81 12.38
CA TYR A 41 -7.62 1.28 13.71
C TYR A 41 -6.38 0.95 14.55
N ASP A 42 -5.42 0.18 14.04
CA ASP A 42 -4.20 -0.16 14.79
C ASP A 42 -3.06 0.84 14.61
N GLY A 43 -3.07 1.58 13.49
CA GLY A 43 -2.01 2.50 13.09
C GLY A 43 -2.15 3.92 13.63
N VAL A 44 -3.19 4.17 14.42
CA VAL A 44 -3.48 5.46 15.06
C VAL A 44 -3.54 5.26 16.57
N LEU A 45 -3.23 6.32 17.33
CA LEU A 45 -3.36 6.31 18.78
C LEU A 45 -4.81 6.46 19.26
N THR A 46 -5.71 6.82 18.35
CA THR A 46 -7.13 7.00 18.60
C THR A 46 -7.90 5.73 18.29
N GLU A 47 -8.99 5.52 19.02
CA GLU A 47 -9.95 4.45 18.76
C GLU A 47 -10.67 4.63 17.41
N LEU A 48 -11.38 3.59 16.92
CA LEU A 48 -12.11 3.67 15.67
C LEU A 48 -13.38 4.52 15.86
N GLU A 49 -13.40 5.73 15.29
CA GLU A 49 -14.55 6.63 15.37
C GLU A 49 -15.72 6.09 14.53
N CYS A 50 -16.87 5.99 15.18
CA CYS A 50 -18.16 5.63 14.63
C CYS A 50 -19.10 6.82 14.77
N LEU A 51 -19.55 7.35 13.64
CA LEU A 51 -20.44 8.50 13.57
C LEU A 51 -21.89 8.05 13.45
N ILE A 52 -22.79 8.74 14.12
CA ILE A 52 -24.23 8.50 14.05
C ILE A 52 -24.88 9.84 13.72
N ASP A 53 -25.62 9.88 12.62
CA ASP A 53 -26.38 11.06 12.24
C ASP A 53 -27.61 11.24 13.14
N PRO A 54 -27.93 12.48 13.53
CA PRO A 54 -29.12 12.75 14.32
C PRO A 54 -30.36 12.37 13.51
N TRP A 55 -31.31 11.71 14.16
CA TRP A 55 -32.52 11.16 13.51
C TRP A 55 -33.58 12.24 13.29
N THR A 56 -33.27 13.27 12.50
CA THR A 56 -34.18 14.40 12.27
C THR A 56 -35.34 14.07 11.33
N GLU A 57 -35.21 13.01 10.52
CA GLU A 57 -36.17 12.64 9.47
C GLU A 57 -36.92 11.32 9.75
N VAL A 58 -36.55 10.60 10.81
CA VAL A 58 -37.18 9.32 11.18
C VAL A 58 -38.42 9.63 12.02
N GLN A 59 -39.61 9.48 11.44
CA GLN A 59 -40.89 9.88 12.07
C GLN A 59 -41.21 9.15 13.39
N SER A 60 -40.53 8.05 13.71
CA SER A 60 -40.78 7.22 14.89
C SER A 60 -39.87 7.52 16.09
N TRP A 61 -38.76 8.25 15.91
CA TRP A 61 -37.85 8.56 17.03
C TRP A 61 -37.11 9.87 16.81
N THR A 62 -37.48 10.90 17.58
CA THR A 62 -36.73 12.16 17.64
C THR A 62 -35.73 12.08 18.80
N LEU A 63 -34.47 12.42 18.54
CA LEU A 63 -33.43 12.49 19.55
C LEU A 63 -33.75 13.57 20.58
N ALA A 64 -33.61 13.24 21.86
CA ALA A 64 -33.90 14.14 22.96
C ALA A 64 -32.75 14.21 23.96
N VAL A 65 -32.74 15.28 24.77
CA VAL A 65 -31.87 15.39 25.94
C VAL A 65 -32.03 14.16 26.84
N ASP A 66 -30.92 13.74 27.43
CA ASP A 66 -30.78 12.59 28.31
C ASP A 66 -30.97 11.21 27.64
N ASP A 67 -31.30 11.15 26.34
CA ASP A 67 -31.23 9.88 25.60
C ASP A 67 -29.80 9.31 25.69
N ARG A 68 -29.72 7.98 25.88
CA ARG A 68 -28.46 7.24 25.95
C ARG A 68 -28.24 6.48 24.66
N VAL A 69 -27.11 6.70 23.99
CA VAL A 69 -26.70 5.99 22.78
C VAL A 69 -25.50 5.12 23.10
N ASP A 70 -25.67 3.81 23.01
CA ASP A 70 -24.66 2.81 23.37
C ASP A 70 -24.25 1.98 22.16
N LEU A 71 -22.96 1.95 21.85
CA LEU A 71 -22.36 1.21 20.73
C LEU A 71 -21.95 -0.20 21.19
N TYR A 72 -22.33 -1.19 20.40
CA TYR A 72 -22.03 -2.60 20.61
C TYR A 72 -21.22 -3.14 19.43
N VAL A 73 -20.33 -4.07 19.74
CA VAL A 73 -19.50 -4.79 18.77
C VAL A 73 -19.71 -6.27 18.99
N ASN A 74 -20.03 -6.99 17.92
CA ASN A 74 -20.36 -8.42 17.94
C ASN A 74 -21.48 -8.71 18.94
N ASP A 75 -21.45 -9.88 19.58
CA ASP A 75 -22.43 -10.30 20.59
C ASP A 75 -22.04 -9.86 22.01
N ALA A 76 -21.28 -8.76 22.15
CA ALA A 76 -20.86 -8.26 23.46
C ALA A 76 -22.08 -7.88 24.32
N ALA A 77 -22.13 -8.36 25.56
CA ALA A 77 -23.21 -8.08 26.49
C ALA A 77 -23.20 -6.64 27.03
N THR A 78 -22.06 -5.96 26.93
CA THR A 78 -21.87 -4.58 27.38
C THR A 78 -21.45 -3.70 26.20
N PRO A 79 -21.91 -2.44 26.14
CA PRO A 79 -21.47 -1.54 25.09
C PRO A 79 -19.99 -1.23 25.22
N VAL A 80 -19.31 -1.08 24.08
CA VAL A 80 -17.90 -0.74 24.03
C VAL A 80 -17.66 0.75 24.28
N HIS A 81 -18.66 1.57 24.00
CA HIS A 81 -18.70 3.00 24.30
C HIS A 81 -20.15 3.47 24.25
N GLY A 82 -20.48 4.58 24.90
CA GLY A 82 -21.75 5.24 24.69
C GLY A 82 -21.77 6.66 25.23
N LYS A 83 -22.75 7.43 24.79
CA LYS A 83 -22.92 8.84 25.11
C LYS A 83 -24.35 9.14 25.55
N THR A 84 -24.49 9.99 26.56
CA THR A 84 -25.77 10.62 26.91
C THR A 84 -25.85 11.97 26.21
N ILE A 85 -27.00 12.26 25.61
CA ILE A 85 -27.21 13.50 24.85
C ILE A 85 -27.42 14.67 25.82
N ASN A 86 -26.53 15.66 25.76
CA ASN A 86 -26.65 16.86 26.58
C ASN A 86 -27.58 17.89 25.92
N PRO A 87 -28.09 18.87 26.69
CA PRO A 87 -28.81 20.01 26.12
C PRO A 87 -28.00 20.71 25.02
N GLY A 88 -28.61 20.88 23.85
CA GLY A 88 -27.98 21.49 22.66
C GLY A 88 -27.28 20.50 21.73
N GLU A 89 -27.19 19.21 22.06
CA GLU A 89 -26.60 18.17 21.21
C GLU A 89 -27.62 17.38 20.37
N GLU A 90 -28.92 17.63 20.53
CA GLU A 90 -30.03 16.82 19.97
C GLU A 90 -30.04 16.79 18.43
N ASN A 91 -29.44 17.81 17.81
CA ASN A 91 -29.31 17.93 16.36
C ASN A 91 -27.86 17.83 15.89
N LEU A 92 -26.95 17.42 16.76
CA LEU A 92 -25.54 17.24 16.43
C LEU A 92 -25.25 15.77 16.12
N ARG A 93 -24.28 15.56 15.24
CA ARG A 93 -23.74 14.23 14.96
C ARG A 93 -23.12 13.64 16.23
N ILE A 94 -23.57 12.45 16.59
CA ILE A 94 -23.07 11.71 17.73
C ILE A 94 -21.79 10.99 17.31
N ARG A 95 -20.80 10.98 18.21
CA ARG A 95 -19.49 10.36 18.01
C ARG A 95 -19.29 9.31 19.10
N LEU A 96 -19.18 8.06 18.68
CA LEU A 96 -18.81 6.92 19.53
C LEU A 96 -17.53 6.30 18.97
N ASN A 97 -16.91 5.42 19.74
CA ASN A 97 -15.62 4.86 19.39
C ASN A 97 -15.62 3.37 19.70
N VAL A 98 -14.93 2.59 18.88
CA VAL A 98 -14.58 1.21 19.20
C VAL A 98 -13.15 1.20 19.74
N PRO A 99 -12.94 0.93 21.03
CA PRO A 99 -11.61 0.79 21.63
C PRO A 99 -10.76 -0.26 20.93
N HIS A 100 -9.43 -0.12 20.95
CA HIS A 100 -8.53 -1.15 20.41
C HIS A 100 -8.77 -2.51 21.08
N GLY A 101 -8.64 -3.58 20.29
CA GLY A 101 -8.82 -4.96 20.76
C GLY A 101 -10.26 -5.45 20.84
N GLN A 102 -11.26 -4.62 20.48
CA GLN A 102 -12.66 -5.04 20.43
C GLN A 102 -13.04 -5.76 19.12
N LEU A 103 -12.31 -5.49 18.02
CA LEU A 103 -12.51 -6.19 16.75
C LEU A 103 -11.75 -7.52 16.71
N GLN A 104 -12.41 -8.55 16.18
CA GLN A 104 -11.88 -9.90 15.97
C GLN A 104 -11.36 -10.07 14.53
N ASP A 105 -10.40 -10.96 14.30
CA ASP A 105 -9.95 -11.28 12.93
C ASP A 105 -11.11 -11.94 12.17
N GLY A 106 -11.57 -11.28 11.10
CA GLY A 106 -12.74 -11.67 10.32
C GLY A 106 -13.82 -10.60 10.28
N VAL A 107 -15.05 -11.01 9.99
CA VAL A 107 -16.23 -10.14 9.95
C VAL A 107 -16.68 -9.85 11.38
N ASN A 108 -16.95 -8.58 11.67
CA ASN A 108 -17.48 -8.08 12.93
C ASN A 108 -18.79 -7.35 12.68
N THR A 109 -19.68 -7.32 13.68
CA THR A 109 -20.94 -6.60 13.59
C THR A 109 -20.93 -5.37 14.49
N LEU A 110 -21.33 -4.21 13.98
CA LEU A 110 -21.46 -2.97 14.75
C LEU A 110 -22.92 -2.52 14.73
N HIS A 111 -23.45 -2.19 15.90
CA HIS A 111 -24.77 -1.60 16.03
C HIS A 111 -24.83 -0.74 17.29
N TYR A 112 -25.79 0.17 17.36
CA TYR A 112 -26.04 0.93 18.58
C TYR A 112 -27.48 0.76 19.04
N ILE A 113 -27.70 1.02 20.33
CA ILE A 113 -29.01 1.06 20.95
C ILE A 113 -29.22 2.45 21.53
N VAL A 114 -30.39 3.03 21.27
CA VAL A 114 -30.84 4.29 21.87
C VAL A 114 -31.84 3.97 22.97
N THR A 115 -31.59 4.44 24.19
CA THR A 115 -32.47 4.22 25.34
C THR A 115 -32.98 5.56 25.85
N ARG A 116 -34.31 5.67 26.01
CA ARG A 116 -34.94 6.85 26.62
C ARG A 116 -35.02 6.72 28.14
N PRO A 117 -34.59 7.73 28.92
CA PRO A 117 -34.77 7.74 30.37
C PRO A 117 -36.24 7.57 30.77
N GLY A 118 -36.50 6.68 31.73
CA GLY A 118 -37.81 6.51 32.36
C GLY A 118 -38.90 5.88 31.47
N GLY A 119 -38.58 5.45 30.24
CA GLY A 119 -39.51 4.78 29.34
C GLY A 119 -39.16 3.32 29.06
N ASN A 120 -40.06 2.60 28.41
CA ASN A 120 -39.82 1.24 27.89
C ASN A 120 -39.19 1.23 26.47
N GLY A 121 -38.72 2.38 25.99
CA GLY A 121 -38.23 2.52 24.63
C GLY A 121 -36.72 2.32 24.55
N ALA A 122 -36.32 1.19 23.98
CA ALA A 122 -34.97 0.98 23.46
C ALA A 122 -35.08 0.64 21.98
N GLU A 123 -34.42 1.40 21.13
CA GLU A 123 -34.43 1.21 19.69
C GLU A 123 -33.04 0.79 19.20
N LYS A 124 -32.98 -0.30 18.42
CA LYS A 124 -31.73 -0.85 17.91
C LYS A 124 -31.51 -0.39 16.47
N SER A 125 -30.29 0.01 16.15
CA SER A 125 -29.90 0.31 14.77
C SER A 125 -29.85 -0.93 13.89
N ARG A 126 -29.88 -0.72 12.58
CA ARG A 126 -29.40 -1.71 11.62
C ARG A 126 -27.95 -2.09 11.96
N VAL A 127 -27.61 -3.34 11.68
CA VAL A 127 -26.26 -3.87 11.87
C VAL A 127 -25.40 -3.44 10.68
N LEU A 128 -24.18 -2.99 10.96
CA LEU A 128 -23.11 -2.83 9.97
C LEU A 128 -22.15 -4.02 10.09
N GLU A 129 -21.92 -4.74 9.01
CA GLU A 129 -20.91 -5.79 8.95
C GLU A 129 -19.59 -5.23 8.43
N VAL A 130 -18.52 -5.37 9.21
CA VAL A 130 -17.19 -4.86 8.87
C VAL A 130 -16.13 -5.95 8.91
N LEU A 131 -15.34 -6.07 7.84
CA LEU A 131 -14.21 -6.99 7.78
C LEU A 131 -12.96 -6.34 8.41
N TYR A 132 -12.38 -6.98 9.41
CA TYR A 132 -11.12 -6.57 10.03
C TYR A 132 -10.10 -7.71 10.00
N HIS A 133 -8.83 -7.36 9.77
CA HIS A 133 -7.73 -8.32 9.84
C HIS A 133 -6.73 -7.93 10.92
N LEU A 134 -6.59 -8.82 11.91
CA LEU A 134 -5.69 -8.61 13.05
C LEU A 134 -4.22 -8.57 12.61
N ARG A 135 -3.87 -9.34 11.58
CA ARG A 135 -2.49 -9.41 11.05
C ARG A 135 -2.43 -9.01 9.60
N ALA A 136 -1.50 -8.09 9.29
CA ALA A 136 -1.20 -7.75 7.91
C ALA A 136 -0.52 -8.92 7.17
N PRO A 137 -0.68 -9.01 5.84
CA PRO A 137 0.12 -9.89 5.01
C PRO A 137 1.62 -9.67 5.23
N GLY A 138 2.35 -10.74 5.54
CA GLY A 138 3.78 -10.73 5.83
C GLY A 138 4.19 -10.21 7.21
N GLU A 139 3.24 -9.96 8.12
CA GLU A 139 3.53 -9.59 9.50
C GLU A 139 4.08 -10.81 10.31
N PRO A 140 5.15 -10.64 11.11
CA PRO A 140 5.95 -9.43 11.26
C PRO A 140 6.89 -9.20 10.08
N ALA A 141 6.86 -8.00 9.49
CA ALA A 141 7.79 -7.64 8.42
C ALA A 141 9.18 -7.29 8.99
N PRO A 142 10.30 -7.68 8.35
CA PRO A 142 10.40 -8.50 7.14
C PRO A 142 10.45 -10.02 7.39
N ALA A 143 10.46 -10.47 8.65
CA ALA A 143 10.68 -11.88 8.99
C ALA A 143 9.62 -12.85 8.43
N GLY A 144 8.38 -12.36 8.29
CA GLY A 144 7.26 -13.06 7.67
C GLY A 144 7.27 -13.01 6.16
N MET A 145 8.34 -12.56 5.49
CA MET A 145 8.43 -12.43 4.03
C MET A 145 9.71 -13.07 3.50
N ARG A 146 9.60 -13.84 2.42
CA ARG A 146 10.71 -14.57 1.79
C ARG A 146 10.56 -14.57 0.27
N LEU A 147 11.47 -13.89 -0.40
CA LEU A 147 11.64 -13.99 -1.85
C LEU A 147 12.44 -15.27 -2.16
N GLN A 148 11.89 -16.11 -3.03
CA GLN A 148 12.54 -17.32 -3.54
C GLN A 148 13.09 -17.04 -4.93
N ILE A 149 14.41 -16.85 -4.99
CA ILE A 149 15.15 -16.68 -6.24
C ILE A 149 15.71 -18.05 -6.64
N PRO A 150 15.48 -18.52 -7.89
CA PRO A 150 16.10 -19.74 -8.39
C PRO A 150 17.61 -19.73 -8.16
N THR A 151 18.19 -20.83 -7.69
CA THR A 151 19.63 -20.91 -7.37
C THR A 151 20.51 -20.54 -8.55
N ALA A 152 20.16 -20.99 -9.77
CA ALA A 152 20.86 -20.60 -10.99
C ALA A 152 20.87 -19.08 -11.19
N VAL A 153 19.74 -18.39 -10.96
CA VAL A 153 19.66 -16.93 -11.08
C VAL A 153 20.45 -16.24 -9.97
N ARG A 154 20.39 -16.75 -8.75
CA ARG A 154 21.12 -16.21 -7.61
C ARG A 154 22.64 -16.30 -7.80
N ASP A 155 23.11 -17.42 -8.32
CA ASP A 155 24.54 -17.71 -8.41
C ASP A 155 25.14 -17.22 -9.75
N GLN A 156 24.36 -17.29 -10.84
CA GLN A 156 24.82 -17.00 -12.20
C GLN A 156 24.27 -15.68 -12.78
N GLY A 157 23.29 -15.06 -12.12
CA GLY A 157 22.56 -13.91 -12.66
C GLY A 157 21.52 -14.33 -13.69
N VAL A 158 20.88 -13.34 -14.30
CA VAL A 158 19.91 -13.53 -15.39
C VAL A 158 20.63 -13.34 -16.72
N ASP A 159 20.58 -14.34 -17.60
CA ASP A 159 21.13 -14.22 -18.95
C ASP A 159 20.15 -13.54 -19.94
N ALA A 160 20.59 -13.37 -21.19
CA ALA A 160 19.80 -12.67 -22.21
C ALA A 160 18.50 -13.41 -22.60
N GLU A 161 18.51 -14.73 -22.59
CA GLU A 161 17.34 -15.55 -22.93
C GLU A 161 16.32 -15.50 -21.79
N GLN A 162 16.78 -15.69 -20.55
CA GLN A 162 15.96 -15.57 -19.35
C GLN A 162 15.39 -14.16 -19.17
N ALA A 163 16.15 -13.12 -19.52
CA ALA A 163 15.66 -11.74 -19.51
C ALA A 163 14.56 -11.51 -20.56
N ALA A 164 14.68 -12.15 -21.73
CA ALA A 164 13.67 -12.06 -22.79
C ALA A 164 12.38 -12.81 -22.43
N GLN A 165 12.49 -13.94 -21.73
CA GLN A 165 11.34 -14.76 -21.31
C GLN A 165 10.72 -14.30 -19.98
N GLY A 166 11.49 -13.59 -19.15
CA GLY A 166 11.14 -13.28 -17.77
C GLY A 166 11.59 -14.38 -16.80
N VAL A 167 11.96 -13.98 -15.59
CA VAL A 167 12.36 -14.90 -14.52
C VAL A 167 11.23 -15.05 -13.51
N VAL A 168 10.83 -16.30 -13.25
CA VAL A 168 9.84 -16.60 -12.22
C VAL A 168 10.51 -16.58 -10.84
N PHE A 169 9.98 -15.74 -9.94
CA PHE A 169 10.31 -15.77 -8.52
C PHE A 169 9.15 -16.34 -7.71
N GLY A 170 9.46 -17.16 -6.71
CA GLY A 170 8.51 -17.48 -5.67
C GLY A 170 8.48 -16.36 -4.63
N PHE A 171 7.33 -16.12 -4.01
CA PHE A 171 7.24 -15.19 -2.89
C PHE A 171 6.37 -15.80 -1.81
N ASP A 172 7.02 -16.14 -0.71
CA ASP A 172 6.38 -16.69 0.47
C ASP A 172 6.21 -15.61 1.52
N TYR A 173 5.01 -15.51 2.09
CA TYR A 173 4.76 -14.60 3.20
C TYR A 173 3.75 -15.17 4.20
N THR A 174 3.73 -14.67 5.44
CA THR A 174 2.78 -15.05 6.48
C THR A 174 1.41 -14.39 6.26
N ASN A 175 0.35 -14.95 6.84
CA ASN A 175 -1.02 -14.41 6.78
C ASN A 175 -1.54 -14.16 5.35
N ARG A 176 -1.21 -15.07 4.41
CA ARG A 176 -1.67 -14.97 3.02
C ARG A 176 -3.18 -15.08 2.98
N ARG A 177 -3.80 -14.17 2.25
CA ARG A 177 -5.23 -14.17 2.00
C ARG A 177 -5.46 -14.00 0.50
N ALA A 178 -6.63 -14.45 0.05
CA ALA A 178 -7.06 -14.13 -1.29
C ALA A 178 -7.07 -12.61 -1.47
N TYR A 179 -6.77 -12.13 -2.68
CA TYR A 179 -6.76 -10.71 -3.03
C TYR A 179 -5.63 -9.86 -2.42
N ASP A 180 -4.67 -10.47 -1.71
CA ASP A 180 -3.44 -9.79 -1.31
C ASP A 180 -2.69 -9.23 -2.54
N ARG A 181 -2.28 -7.97 -2.46
CA ARG A 181 -1.53 -7.31 -3.54
C ARG A 181 -0.04 -7.28 -3.22
N ILE A 182 0.72 -8.12 -3.92
CA ILE A 182 2.17 -8.13 -3.84
C ILE A 182 2.71 -7.09 -4.84
N ARG A 183 3.60 -6.20 -4.37
CA ARG A 183 4.34 -5.27 -5.22
C ARG A 183 5.83 -5.49 -5.02
N LEU A 184 6.51 -5.95 -6.07
CA LEU A 184 7.96 -6.02 -6.13
C LEU A 184 8.48 -4.72 -6.74
N THR A 185 9.17 -3.89 -5.97
CA THR A 185 9.73 -2.62 -6.44
C THR A 185 11.23 -2.58 -6.22
N LEU A 186 11.98 -2.37 -7.31
CA LEU A 186 13.38 -1.97 -7.26
C LEU A 186 13.47 -0.49 -7.56
N ARG A 187 14.31 0.23 -6.81
CA ARG A 187 14.60 1.63 -7.16
C ARG A 187 15.49 1.65 -8.41
N PRO A 188 15.23 2.55 -9.37
CA PRO A 188 16.05 2.63 -10.56
C PRO A 188 17.50 2.99 -10.18
N PRO A 189 18.51 2.44 -10.88
CA PRO A 189 19.88 2.91 -10.75
C PRO A 189 20.01 4.35 -11.30
N ARG A 190 21.04 5.06 -10.87
CA ARG A 190 21.38 6.40 -11.40
C ARG A 190 22.86 6.47 -11.79
N VAL A 191 23.20 7.36 -12.72
CA VAL A 191 24.60 7.68 -13.04
C VAL A 191 24.98 8.93 -12.25
N LYS A 192 26.05 8.85 -11.45
CA LYS A 192 26.47 9.97 -10.59
C LYS A 192 26.85 11.20 -11.42
N GLU A 193 27.47 10.98 -12.57
CA GLU A 193 27.92 11.99 -13.53
C GLU A 193 26.78 12.49 -14.45
N ALA A 194 25.55 12.02 -14.24
CA ALA A 194 24.35 12.49 -14.94
C ALA A 194 23.16 12.66 -13.98
N PRO A 195 23.23 13.59 -13.01
CA PRO A 195 22.20 13.74 -11.98
C PRO A 195 20.81 14.05 -12.54
N ASP A 196 20.74 14.79 -13.66
CA ASP A 196 19.49 15.17 -14.34
C ASP A 196 19.24 14.35 -15.61
N GLY A 197 19.88 13.19 -15.75
CA GLY A 197 19.81 12.35 -16.96
C GLY A 197 20.62 12.89 -18.14
N LYS A 198 21.32 14.03 -17.98
CA LYS A 198 22.28 14.57 -18.95
C LYS A 198 23.70 14.35 -18.43
N LEU A 199 24.54 13.75 -19.26
CA LEU A 199 25.94 13.51 -18.93
C LEU A 199 26.71 14.82 -18.80
N ASP A 200 27.48 14.97 -17.73
CA ASP A 200 28.55 15.96 -17.61
C ASP A 200 29.84 15.39 -18.24
N PRO A 201 30.26 15.86 -19.42
CA PRO A 201 31.44 15.32 -20.11
C PRO A 201 32.75 15.57 -19.35
N ILE A 202 32.81 16.59 -18.49
CA ILE A 202 34.00 16.90 -17.69
C ILE A 202 34.12 15.90 -16.55
N ALA A 203 33.02 15.61 -15.86
CA ALA A 203 32.98 14.63 -14.78
C ALA A 203 33.09 13.18 -15.29
N ALA A 204 32.61 12.91 -16.49
CA ALA A 204 32.58 11.59 -17.10
C ALA A 204 33.79 11.25 -17.99
N LYS A 205 34.82 12.11 -18.00
CA LYS A 205 35.97 12.00 -18.91
C LYS A 205 36.67 10.64 -18.83
N ASP A 206 36.89 10.16 -17.60
CA ASP A 206 37.65 8.92 -17.37
C ASP A 206 36.76 7.77 -16.86
N ARG A 207 35.58 8.07 -16.30
CA ARG A 207 34.74 7.07 -15.63
C ARG A 207 33.26 7.43 -15.59
N LEU A 208 32.43 6.40 -15.47
CA LEU A 208 31.01 6.50 -15.15
C LEU A 208 30.71 5.66 -13.91
N THR A 209 30.00 6.27 -12.96
CA THR A 209 29.62 5.64 -11.69
C THR A 209 28.13 5.34 -11.72
N VAL A 210 27.78 4.05 -11.87
CA VAL A 210 26.40 3.59 -11.70
C VAL A 210 26.15 3.33 -10.23
N VAL A 211 25.23 4.10 -9.65
CA VAL A 211 24.76 3.96 -8.28
C VAL A 211 23.45 3.18 -8.28
N VAL A 212 23.51 1.94 -7.77
CA VAL A 212 22.35 1.10 -7.53
C VAL A 212 21.89 1.35 -6.09
N PRO A 213 20.67 1.88 -5.87
CA PRO A 213 20.19 2.05 -4.51
C PRO A 213 20.10 0.70 -3.81
N HIS A 214 20.59 0.64 -2.56
CA HIS A 214 20.46 -0.55 -1.73
C HIS A 214 18.98 -0.99 -1.66
N TYR A 215 18.73 -2.27 -1.88
CA TYR A 215 17.41 -2.88 -1.76
C TYR A 215 17.44 -4.03 -0.75
N THR A 216 16.28 -4.32 -0.15
CA THR A 216 16.16 -5.39 0.85
C THR A 216 16.54 -6.73 0.22
N GLY A 217 17.49 -7.43 0.81
CA GLY A 217 18.00 -8.71 0.30
C GLY A 217 19.14 -8.58 -0.72
N MET A 218 19.69 -7.39 -0.95
CA MET A 218 20.89 -7.20 -1.78
C MET A 218 22.07 -8.00 -1.20
N LEU A 219 22.59 -8.95 -1.97
CA LEU A 219 23.74 -9.75 -1.61
C LEU A 219 25.00 -9.20 -2.29
N ALA A 220 26.16 -9.41 -1.64
CA ALA A 220 27.44 -9.08 -2.26
C ALA A 220 27.71 -9.88 -3.55
N THR A 221 26.96 -10.95 -3.82
CA THR A 221 27.07 -11.77 -5.02
C THR A 221 26.16 -11.32 -6.17
N ASP A 222 25.30 -10.34 -5.95
CA ASP A 222 24.37 -9.87 -6.98
C ASP A 222 25.13 -9.33 -8.19
N LYS A 223 24.70 -9.72 -9.38
CA LYS A 223 25.33 -9.30 -10.63
C LYS A 223 24.64 -8.08 -11.21
N LEU A 224 25.42 -7.05 -11.54
CA LEU A 224 24.94 -5.88 -12.27
C LEU A 224 25.41 -5.95 -13.72
N SER A 225 24.48 -5.90 -14.67
CA SER A 225 24.78 -5.68 -16.08
C SER A 225 24.43 -4.24 -16.46
N VAL A 226 25.41 -3.49 -16.95
CA VAL A 226 25.21 -2.13 -17.47
C VAL A 226 25.46 -2.14 -18.96
N THR A 227 24.45 -1.75 -19.75
CA THR A 227 24.56 -1.57 -21.20
C THR A 227 24.64 -0.08 -21.51
N TRP A 228 25.70 0.32 -22.20
CA TRP A 228 25.80 1.66 -22.79
C TRP A 228 25.47 1.58 -24.28
N ALA A 229 24.62 2.49 -24.74
CA ALA A 229 24.33 2.69 -26.15
C ALA A 229 24.50 4.18 -26.47
N GLY A 230 25.43 4.50 -27.36
CA GLY A 230 25.63 5.85 -27.87
C GLY A 230 25.36 5.90 -29.37
N THR A 231 24.83 7.01 -29.84
CA THR A 231 24.88 7.42 -31.26
C THR A 231 26.10 8.31 -31.44
N VAL A 232 27.02 7.92 -32.33
CA VAL A 232 28.19 8.73 -32.68
C VAL A 232 27.85 9.55 -33.93
N GLY A 233 28.31 10.81 -33.99
CA GLY A 233 28.18 11.68 -35.17
C GLY A 233 28.78 11.02 -36.43
N GLY A 234 28.23 11.38 -37.59
CA GLY A 234 28.28 10.58 -38.83
C GLY A 234 29.64 9.99 -39.21
N GLY A 235 29.74 8.65 -39.18
CA GLY A 235 30.81 7.94 -39.90
C GLY A 235 31.23 6.52 -39.46
N SER A 236 30.87 5.95 -38.29
CA SER A 236 31.33 4.59 -37.89
C SER A 236 30.49 3.92 -36.78
N GLN A 237 30.69 2.60 -36.60
CA GLN A 237 29.78 1.57 -36.05
C GLN A 237 29.25 1.75 -34.59
N HIS A 238 28.10 1.12 -34.32
CA HIS A 238 27.47 1.01 -33.00
C HIS A 238 28.40 0.44 -31.92
N TYR A 239 28.69 1.22 -30.88
CA TYR A 239 29.40 0.72 -29.71
C TYR A 239 28.41 0.24 -28.63
N ARG A 240 28.36 -1.06 -28.39
CA ARG A 240 27.64 -1.68 -27.27
C ARG A 240 28.65 -2.33 -26.35
N ARG A 241 28.85 -1.76 -25.16
CA ARG A 241 29.64 -2.39 -24.09
C ARG A 241 28.70 -2.82 -22.98
N SER A 242 28.72 -4.11 -22.67
CA SER A 242 28.07 -4.68 -21.48
C SER A 242 29.16 -4.98 -20.47
N VAL A 243 29.09 -4.36 -19.29
CA VAL A 243 29.99 -4.70 -18.18
C VAL A 243 29.17 -5.43 -17.13
N VAL A 244 29.57 -6.66 -16.81
CA VAL A 244 28.97 -7.46 -15.73
C VAL A 244 29.87 -7.39 -14.51
N TRP A 245 29.36 -6.87 -13.40
CA TRP A 245 30.08 -6.87 -12.13
C TRP A 245 29.68 -8.08 -11.29
N LEU A 246 30.69 -8.78 -10.76
CA LEU A 246 30.54 -9.70 -9.62
C LEU A 246 30.90 -8.90 -8.37
N GLY A 247 29.89 -8.47 -7.61
CA GLY A 247 30.05 -8.01 -6.23
C GLY A 247 30.99 -6.83 -5.94
N SER A 248 30.43 -5.63 -5.94
CA SER A 248 30.70 -4.55 -4.97
C SER A 248 29.74 -3.40 -5.28
N VAL A 249 29.28 -2.71 -4.23
CA VAL A 249 28.32 -1.59 -4.23
C VAL A 249 28.80 -0.35 -5.04
N VAL A 250 29.95 -0.43 -5.71
CA VAL A 250 30.37 0.51 -6.76
C VAL A 250 31.10 -0.30 -7.85
N GLY A 251 30.43 -0.61 -8.95
CA GLY A 251 31.08 -1.15 -10.14
C GLY A 251 31.90 -0.05 -10.83
N ARG A 252 33.21 -0.26 -11.01
CA ARG A 252 34.14 0.69 -11.65
C ARG A 252 34.36 0.37 -13.12
N ALA A 253 33.56 0.92 -14.03
CA ALA A 253 33.88 0.81 -15.44
C ALA A 253 34.93 1.88 -15.82
N ASP A 254 36.19 1.47 -16.03
CA ASP A 254 37.14 2.29 -16.78
C ASP A 254 36.65 2.32 -18.23
N LEU A 255 36.27 3.50 -18.70
CA LEU A 255 35.97 3.73 -20.10
C LEU A 255 37.27 4.23 -20.72
N HIS A 256 37.97 3.39 -21.48
CA HIS A 256 39.00 3.92 -22.37
C HIS A 256 38.26 4.55 -23.55
N LEU A 257 37.99 5.86 -23.44
CA LEU A 257 37.72 6.67 -24.61
C LEU A 257 39.07 6.79 -25.32
N ASP A 258 39.29 5.95 -26.33
CA ASP A 258 40.52 5.99 -27.12
C ASP A 258 40.58 7.34 -27.85
N GLU A 259 41.31 8.30 -27.29
CA GLU A 259 41.57 9.62 -27.89
C GLU A 259 42.75 9.59 -28.88
N ARG A 260 43.06 8.45 -29.51
CA ARG A 260 44.21 8.34 -30.42
C ARG A 260 43.82 7.97 -31.84
N GLU A 261 43.66 9.02 -32.66
CA GLU A 261 44.50 9.26 -33.85
C GLU A 261 44.17 10.65 -34.43
N SER A 262 44.79 11.68 -33.87
CA SER A 262 44.87 13.00 -34.49
C SER A 262 46.31 13.48 -34.48
N ARG A 263 47.15 12.85 -35.31
CA ARG A 263 48.48 13.34 -35.72
C ARG A 263 49.06 12.45 -36.81
N GLU A 264 48.73 12.75 -38.07
CA GLU A 264 49.64 12.64 -39.21
C GLU A 264 48.98 13.22 -40.47
N ALA A 265 49.06 14.54 -40.63
CA ALA A 265 48.96 15.21 -41.94
C ALA A 265 49.41 16.67 -41.78
N GLY A 266 50.71 16.89 -41.83
CA GLY A 266 51.27 18.23 -41.90
C GLY A 266 52.79 18.22 -41.99
N ASN A 267 53.36 18.03 -43.19
CA ASN A 267 54.12 19.08 -43.87
C ASN A 267 54.59 18.67 -45.29
N ALA A 268 54.74 19.68 -46.15
CA ALA A 268 55.23 19.72 -47.56
C ALA A 268 54.20 19.25 -48.61
N GLY A 269 53.57 20.08 -49.45
CA GLY A 269 53.92 21.37 -50.05
C GLY A 269 53.98 21.16 -51.58
N PRO A 270 53.23 21.89 -52.44
CA PRO A 270 53.32 21.71 -53.88
C PRO A 270 54.46 22.56 -54.43
N GLY A 271 55.56 21.92 -54.81
CA GLY A 271 56.59 22.50 -55.65
C GLY A 271 56.26 22.25 -57.12
N ARG A 272 55.83 23.33 -57.79
CA ARG A 272 55.79 23.61 -59.24
C ARG A 272 55.28 22.54 -60.21
#